data_AF-A0A1I2KLV1-F1
#
_entry.id   AF-A0A1I2KLV1-F1
#
_cell.length_a   1.000
_cell.length_b   1.000
_cell.length_c   1.000
_cell.angle_alpha   90.00
_cell.angle_beta   90.00
_cell.angle_gamma   90.00
#
_symmetry.space_group_name_H-M   'P 1'
#
loop_
_entity.id
_entity.type
_entity.pdbx_description
1 polymer ?
#
loop_
_entity_poly.entity_id
_entity_poly.type
_entity_poly.pdbx_seq_one_letter_code
_entity_poly.pdbx_strand_id
1 'polypeptide(L)'
;MSLDEWPGAEDLRRQLKAQLALEARFPGWQVLHAMNERWVRYVRIPRDSFYAVHDRLGELPLVGVDLDQLAARIERREHERQRIMQWIARSDLAVILSMIRRLP
;
A
#
# COMPACT_ATOMS: atom_id res chain seq x y z
N MET A 1 2.76 16.01 -40.35
CA MET A 1 3.23 14.88 -39.52
C MET A 1 3.48 15.44 -38.13
N SER A 2 2.66 15.08 -37.14
CA SER A 2 2.83 15.60 -35.77
C SER A 2 3.99 14.89 -35.06
N LEU A 3 4.66 15.64 -34.20
CA LEU A 3 5.85 15.25 -33.44
C LEU A 3 5.53 14.36 -32.21
N ASP A 4 4.36 13.71 -32.15
CA ASP A 4 3.77 13.19 -30.90
C ASP A 4 3.67 11.66 -30.77
N GLU A 5 4.19 10.87 -31.70
CA GLU A 5 4.23 9.41 -31.54
C GLU A 5 5.63 8.92 -31.20
N TRP A 6 6.05 9.15 -29.95
CA TRP A 6 7.12 8.33 -29.37
C TRP A 6 6.52 6.97 -28.95
N PRO A 7 6.92 5.86 -29.59
CA PRO A 7 6.50 4.53 -29.17
C PRO A 7 7.01 4.29 -27.74
N GLY A 8 6.08 4.27 -26.78
CA GLY A 8 6.37 4.17 -25.34
C GLY A 8 5.77 5.30 -24.50
N ALA A 9 5.40 6.45 -25.08
CA ALA A 9 4.75 7.54 -24.35
C ALA A 9 3.34 7.13 -23.86
N GLU A 10 2.60 6.38 -24.67
CA GLU A 10 1.26 5.91 -24.30
C GLU A 10 1.29 4.84 -23.22
N ASP A 11 2.23 3.90 -23.30
CA ASP A 11 2.40 2.86 -22.28
C ASP A 11 2.82 3.47 -20.94
N LEU A 12 3.74 4.46 -20.96
CA LEU A 12 4.13 5.20 -19.76
C LEU A 12 2.95 5.98 -19.17
N ARG A 13 2.13 6.64 -20.00
CA ARG A 13 0.91 7.32 -19.55
C ARG A 13 -0.09 6.35 -18.93
N ARG A 14 -0.28 5.17 -19.52
CA ARG A 14 -1.17 4.14 -19.00
C ARG A 14 -0.68 3.60 -17.65
N GLN A 15 0.62 3.33 -17.54
CA GLN A 15 1.23 2.88 -16.29
C GLN A 15 1.10 3.93 -15.19
N LEU A 16 1.40 5.21 -15.49
CA LEU A 16 1.25 6.30 -14.51
C LEU A 16 -0.20 6.47 -14.05
N LYS A 17 -1.16 6.40 -14.97
CA LYS A 17 -2.60 6.43 -14.63
C LYS A 17 -2.99 5.28 -13.70
N ALA A 18 -2.49 4.08 -13.96
CA ALA A 18 -2.77 2.91 -13.13
C ALA A 18 -2.13 3.03 -11.74
N GLN A 19 -0.91 3.57 -11.63
CA GLN A 19 -0.28 3.88 -10.34
C GLN A 19 -1.11 4.89 -9.54
N LEU A 20 -1.49 6.01 -10.14
CA LEU A 20 -2.30 7.05 -9.48
C LEU A 20 -3.68 6.54 -9.06
N ALA A 21 -4.31 5.71 -9.89
CA ALA A 21 -5.58 5.06 -9.53
C ALA A 21 -5.43 4.14 -8.30
N LEU A 22 -4.29 3.45 -8.19
CA LEU A 22 -3.99 2.58 -7.06
C LEU A 22 -3.74 3.38 -5.77
N GLU A 23 -2.98 4.47 -5.85
CA GLU A 23 -2.77 5.39 -4.72
C GLU A 23 -4.09 6.03 -4.26
N ALA A 24 -4.95 6.44 -5.20
CA ALA A 24 -6.27 6.97 -4.88
C ALA A 24 -7.18 5.93 -4.18
N ARG A 25 -7.04 4.65 -4.55
CA ARG A 25 -7.77 3.54 -3.92
C ARG A 25 -7.27 3.22 -2.51
N PHE A 26 -5.99 3.46 -2.24
CA PHE A 26 -5.34 3.16 -0.96
C PHE A 26 -4.64 4.39 -0.37
N PRO A 27 -5.41 5.31 0.26
CA PRO A 27 -4.85 6.52 0.85
C PRO A 27 -3.71 6.24 1.84
N GLY A 28 -2.62 7.00 1.73
CA GLY A 28 -1.42 6.84 2.56
C GLY A 28 -0.38 5.88 1.98
N TRP A 29 -0.73 5.10 0.95
CA TRP A 29 0.22 4.29 0.19
C TRP A 29 0.71 5.04 -1.04
N GLN A 30 2.03 5.21 -1.13
CA GLN A 30 2.69 5.73 -2.32
C GLN A 30 3.21 4.56 -3.16
N VAL A 31 2.89 4.53 -4.45
CA VAL A 31 3.19 3.47 -5.40
C VAL A 31 4.30 3.92 -6.35
N LEU A 32 5.36 3.14 -6.47
CA LEU A 32 6.52 3.45 -7.30
C LEU A 32 6.91 2.26 -8.20
N HIS A 33 7.56 2.55 -9.31
CA HIS A 33 8.14 1.56 -10.22
C HIS A 33 9.67 1.55 -10.07
N ALA A 34 10.25 0.38 -9.86
CA ALA A 34 11.69 0.21 -9.70
C ALA A 34 12.37 -0.01 -11.06
N MET A 35 12.85 1.08 -11.68
CA MET A 35 13.60 1.00 -12.96
C MET A 35 14.93 0.23 -12.84
N ASN A 36 15.45 0.13 -11.61
CA ASN A 36 16.65 -0.60 -11.27
C ASN A 36 16.44 -1.32 -9.93
N GLU A 37 17.24 -2.35 -9.70
CA GLU A 37 17.29 -2.98 -8.38
C GLU A 37 17.74 -1.98 -7.32
N ARG A 38 17.04 -1.96 -6.19
CA ARG A 38 17.33 -1.03 -5.09
C ARG A 38 16.89 -1.57 -3.74
N TRP A 39 17.44 -0.98 -2.68
CA TRP A 39 16.98 -1.22 -1.31
C TRP A 39 16.06 -0.09 -0.84
N VAL A 40 14.95 -0.45 -0.22
CA VAL A 40 14.02 0.48 0.41
C VAL A 40 13.67 -0.07 1.80
N ARG A 41 13.99 0.68 2.87
CA ARG A 41 13.76 0.27 4.27
C ARG A 41 14.14 -1.18 4.55
N TYR A 42 15.39 -1.56 4.22
CA TYR A 42 15.92 -2.92 4.40
C TYR A 42 15.24 -4.04 3.59
N VAL A 43 14.38 -3.69 2.62
CA VAL A 43 13.80 -4.64 1.65
C VAL A 43 14.45 -4.44 0.29
N ARG A 44 14.91 -5.53 -0.32
CA ARG A 44 15.40 -5.55 -1.70
C ARG A 44 14.21 -5.50 -2.64
N ILE A 45 14.15 -4.47 -3.47
CA ILE A 45 13.14 -4.28 -4.52
C ILE A 45 13.76 -4.75 -5.84
N PRO A 46 13.23 -5.81 -6.46
CA PRO A 46 13.71 -6.26 -7.76
C PRO A 46 13.51 -5.19 -8.83
N ARG A 47 14.37 -5.22 -9.84
CA ARG A 47 14.20 -4.42 -11.05
C ARG A 47 12.86 -4.77 -11.73
N ASP A 48 12.26 -3.78 -12.40
CA ASP A 48 11.03 -3.89 -13.18
C ASP A 48 9.83 -4.37 -12.35
N SER A 49 9.88 -4.13 -11.04
CA SER A 49 8.79 -4.41 -10.09
C SER A 49 8.16 -3.12 -9.59
N PHE A 50 6.93 -3.23 -9.09
CA PHE A 50 6.24 -2.17 -8.39
C PHE A 50 6.37 -2.35 -6.89
N TYR A 51 6.45 -1.26 -6.16
CA TYR A 51 6.44 -1.30 -4.70
C TYR A 51 5.62 -0.16 -4.13
N ALA A 52 5.06 -0.40 -2.95
CA ALA A 52 4.30 0.60 -2.21
C ALA A 52 4.89 0.80 -0.82
N VAL A 53 4.94 2.08 -0.40
CA VAL A 53 5.39 2.49 0.93
C VAL A 53 4.29 3.30 1.60
N HIS A 54 4.03 3.00 2.87
CA HIS A 54 3.10 3.80 3.64
C HIS A 54 3.81 5.03 4.20
N ASP A 55 3.20 6.21 4.00
CA ASP A 55 3.71 7.53 4.38
C ASP A 55 3.98 7.70 5.89
N ARG A 56 3.12 7.12 6.75
CA ARG A 56 3.11 7.36 8.21
C ARG A 56 3.34 6.13 9.07
N LEU A 57 3.01 4.93 8.59
CA LEU A 57 3.02 3.74 9.44
C LEU A 57 4.40 3.12 9.64
N GLY A 58 5.44 3.64 9.00
CA GLY A 58 6.80 3.09 9.10
C GLY A 58 6.94 1.65 8.57
N GLU A 59 5.94 1.15 7.84
CA GLU A 59 5.91 -0.24 7.37
C GLU A 59 7.02 -0.53 6.36
N LEU A 60 7.37 -1.82 6.29
CA LEU A 60 8.23 -2.33 5.23
C LEU A 60 7.51 -2.20 3.87
N PRO A 61 8.24 -1.91 2.78
CA PRO A 61 7.65 -1.82 1.46
C PRO A 61 6.94 -3.11 1.06
N LEU A 62 5.76 -2.97 0.49
CA LEU A 62 5.09 -4.07 -0.20
C LEU A 62 5.57 -4.08 -1.64
N VAL A 63 5.89 -5.26 -2.18
CA VAL A 63 6.44 -5.42 -3.52
C VAL A 63 5.55 -6.33 -4.34
N GLY A 64 5.26 -5.98 -5.59
CA GLY A 64 4.57 -6.80 -6.58
C GLY A 64 5.29 -6.73 -7.92
N VAL A 65 5.29 -7.82 -8.68
CA VAL A 65 5.91 -7.82 -10.03
C VAL A 65 5.09 -7.01 -11.04
N ASP A 66 3.81 -6.78 -10.74
CA ASP A 66 2.89 -5.93 -11.48
C ASP A 66 1.99 -5.16 -10.50
N LEU A 67 1.18 -4.24 -11.03
CA LEU A 67 0.30 -3.41 -10.23
C LEU A 67 -0.85 -4.19 -9.57
N ASP A 68 -1.35 -5.26 -10.19
CA ASP A 68 -2.46 -6.06 -9.64
C ASP A 68 -2.01 -6.86 -8.42
N GLN A 69 -0.83 -7.46 -8.49
CA GLN A 69 -0.21 -8.15 -7.36
C GLN A 69 0.14 -7.19 -6.23
N LEU A 70 0.64 -5.98 -6.55
CA LEU A 70 0.87 -4.96 -5.54
C LEU A 70 -0.45 -4.54 -4.88
N ALA A 71 -1.50 -4.35 -5.68
CA ALA A 71 -2.82 -3.96 -5.21
C ALA A 71 -3.42 -4.99 -4.25
N ALA A 72 -3.33 -6.28 -4.58
CA ALA A 72 -3.79 -7.38 -3.72
C ALA A 72 -3.02 -7.45 -2.39
N ARG A 73 -1.72 -7.12 -2.41
CA ARG A 73 -0.89 -7.07 -1.19
C ARG A 73 -1.27 -5.89 -0.29
N ILE A 74 -1.47 -4.70 -0.86
CA ILE A 74 -1.94 -3.52 -0.11
C ILE A 74 -3.30 -3.81 0.50
N GLU A 75 -4.22 -4.37 -0.29
CA GLU A 75 -5.56 -4.73 0.20
C GLU A 75 -5.52 -5.71 1.36
N ARG A 76 -4.71 -6.77 1.27
CA ARG A 76 -4.53 -7.72 2.36
C ARG A 76 -4.00 -7.03 3.62
N ARG A 77 -3.01 -6.14 3.46
CA ARG A 77 -2.40 -5.43 4.57
C ARG A 77 -3.37 -4.48 5.26
N GLU A 78 -4.18 -3.75 4.49
CA GLU A 78 -5.25 -2.91 5.04
C GLU A 78 -6.29 -3.73 5.80
N HIS A 79 -6.70 -4.88 5.26
CA HIS A 79 -7.62 -5.78 5.97
C HIS A 79 -7.03 -6.30 7.28
N GLU A 80 -5.74 -6.67 7.31
CA GLU A 80 -5.05 -7.06 8.54
C GLU A 80 -5.05 -5.93 9.57
N ARG A 81 -4.72 -4.71 9.13
CA ARG A 81 -4.71 -3.51 9.98
C ARG A 81 -6.09 -3.23 10.57
N GLN A 82 -7.14 -3.31 9.77
CA GLN A 82 -8.51 -3.14 10.23
C GLN A 82 -8.91 -4.21 11.27
N ARG A 83 -8.55 -5.48 11.05
CA ARG A 83 -8.81 -6.55 12.03
C ARG A 83 -8.10 -6.30 13.36
N ILE A 84 -6.84 -5.88 13.31
CA ILE A 84 -6.07 -5.53 14.53
C ILE A 84 -6.77 -4.39 15.26
N MET A 85 -7.18 -3.33 14.56
CA MET A 85 -7.88 -2.19 15.17
C MET A 85 -9.23 -2.60 15.78
N GLN A 86 -10.01 -3.44 15.11
CA GLN A 86 -11.25 -3.98 15.65
C GLN A 86 -11.01 -4.83 16.90
N TRP A 87 -9.95 -5.64 16.91
CA TRP A 87 -9.58 -6.45 18.06
C TRP A 87 -9.13 -5.60 19.26
N ILE A 88 -8.34 -4.55 19.02
CA ILE A 88 -7.94 -3.58 20.07
C ILE A 88 -9.19 -2.90 20.63
N ALA A 89 -10.05 -2.34 19.77
CA ALA A 89 -11.26 -1.65 20.22
C ALA A 89 -12.21 -2.56 21.02
N ARG A 90 -12.37 -3.82 20.61
CA ARG A 90 -13.16 -4.80 21.35
C ARG A 90 -12.54 -5.15 22.70
N SER A 91 -11.21 -5.25 22.77
CA SER A 91 -10.48 -5.52 24.01
C SER A 91 -10.61 -4.34 24.99
N ASP A 92 -10.45 -3.11 24.51
CA ASP A 92 -10.61 -1.90 25.31
C ASP A 92 -12.03 -1.76 25.84
N LEU A 93 -13.05 -2.04 25.01
CA LEU A 93 -14.45 -2.06 25.46
C LEU A 93 -14.70 -3.13 26.53
N ALA A 94 -14.13 -4.33 26.39
CA ALA A 94 -14.25 -5.37 27.40
C ALA A 94 -13.62 -4.95 28.74
N VAL A 95 -12.47 -4.28 28.70
CA VAL A 95 -11.80 -3.70 29.88
C VAL A 95 -12.68 -2.64 30.52
N ILE A 96 -13.20 -1.66 29.76
CA ILE A 96 -14.09 -0.60 30.26
C ILE A 96 -15.34 -1.21 30.91
N LEU A 97 -16.01 -2.15 30.25
CA LEU A 97 -17.19 -2.83 30.79
C LEU A 97 -16.89 -3.60 32.08
N SER A 98 -15.70 -4.20 32.19
CA SER A 98 -15.29 -4.90 33.41
C SER A 98 -15.05 -3.96 34.59
N MET A 99 -14.58 -2.73 34.32
CA MET A 99 -14.40 -1.69 35.35
C MET A 99 -15.76 -1.17 35.84
N ILE A 100 -16.71 -0.93 34.92
CA ILE A 100 -18.07 -0.47 35.27
C ILE A 100 -18.78 -1.51 36.16
N ARG A 101 -18.67 -2.81 35.84
CA ARG A 101 -19.29 -3.89 36.65
C ARG A 101 -18.68 -4.07 38.03
N ARG A 102 -17.51 -3.50 38.31
CA ARG A 102 -16.80 -3.57 39.60
C ARG A 102 -16.98 -2.31 40.44
N LEU A 103 -17.67 -1.29 39.93
CA LEU A 103 -18.06 -0.14 40.74
C LEU A 103 -19.25 -0.55 41.62
N PRO A 104 -19.19 -0.30 42.94
CA PRO A 104 -20.26 -0.63 43.89
C PRO A 104 -21.52 0.21 43.69
#